data_AF-A0AAW9RM72-F1
#
_entry.id   AF-A0AAW9RM72-F1
#
_cell.length_a   1.000
_cell.length_b   1.000
_cell.length_c   1.000
_cell.angle_alpha   90.00
_cell.angle_beta   90.00
_cell.angle_gamma   90.00
#
_symmetry.space_group_name_H-M   'P 1'
#
loop_
_entity.id
_entity.type
_entity.pdbx_description
1 polymer ?
#
loop_
_entity_poly.entity_id
_entity_poly.type
_entity_poly.pdbx_seq_one_letter_code
_entity_poly.pdbx_strand_id
1 'polypeptide(L)'
;MVLSSISPLFILWAIRGNSLIPDRWFATVCLAMVVLPNLFLWIRIRIAKKRSDKREIAVGHAEDHRDHILVYLFAMLLPFYSEAIETWRDLAATVGALAFIVFLFWHLNLHYMNLFFAAFNYRVFTVYPPLDSNPLSGKSRHAVITRRVNFSSGDRIVAYRLSDTVYLEVSE
;
A
#
# COMPACT_ATOMS: atom_id res chain seq x y z
N MET A 1 -0.24 6.14 3.18
CA MET A 1 -0.44 4.74 2.72
C MET A 1 0.83 4.19 2.08
N VAL A 2 1.51 4.97 1.24
CA VAL A 2 2.82 4.65 0.64
C VAL A 2 3.81 3.97 1.61
N LEU A 3 4.07 4.59 2.77
CA LEU A 3 5.01 4.05 3.77
C LEU A 3 4.63 2.66 4.30
N SER A 4 3.33 2.35 4.34
CA SER A 4 2.84 1.03 4.79
C SER A 4 3.17 -0.06 3.78
N SER A 5 3.14 0.27 2.48
CA SER A 5 3.40 -0.67 1.39
C SER A 5 4.88 -1.04 1.27
N ILE A 6 5.79 -0.22 1.83
CA ILE A 6 7.24 -0.43 1.82
C ILE A 6 7.70 -1.30 3.01
N SER A 7 6.81 -1.63 3.95
CA SER A 7 7.14 -2.44 5.14
C SER A 7 7.89 -3.76 4.87
N PRO A 8 7.59 -4.54 3.80
CA PRO A 8 8.31 -5.78 3.53
C PRO A 8 9.82 -5.57 3.30
N LEU A 9 10.22 -4.44 2.70
CA LEU A 9 11.63 -4.12 2.49
C LEU A 9 12.37 -3.94 3.81
N PHE A 10 11.76 -3.24 4.78
CA PHE A 10 12.35 -3.06 6.10
C PHE A 10 12.40 -4.36 6.91
N ILE A 11 11.43 -5.27 6.73
CA ILE A 11 11.47 -6.60 7.35
C ILE A 11 12.68 -7.40 6.83
N LEU A 12 12.90 -7.41 5.52
CA LEU A 12 14.03 -8.11 4.92
C LEU A 12 15.36 -7.49 5.32
N TRP A 13 15.42 -6.16 5.38
CA TRP A 13 16.61 -5.46 5.83
C TRP A 13 16.92 -5.79 7.30
N ALA A 14 15.90 -5.87 8.17
CA ALA A 14 16.05 -6.29 9.56
C ALA A 14 16.60 -7.72 9.71
N ILE A 15 16.17 -8.66 8.86
CA ILE A 15 16.64 -10.06 8.88
C ILE A 15 18.07 -10.16 8.37
N ARG A 16 18.43 -9.36 7.36
CA ARG A 16 19.76 -9.39 6.75
C ARG A 16 20.85 -8.87 7.68
N GLY A 17 20.52 -7.90 8.54
CA GLY A 17 21.48 -7.25 9.42
C GLY A 17 22.50 -6.40 8.65
N ASN A 18 23.42 -5.79 9.39
CA ASN A 18 24.49 -4.98 8.81
C ASN A 18 25.71 -5.02 9.75
N SER A 19 26.91 -5.21 9.20
CA SER A 19 28.16 -5.22 9.99
C SER A 19 28.58 -3.83 10.47
N LEU A 20 28.07 -2.76 9.84
CA LEU A 20 28.42 -1.37 10.14
C LEU A 20 27.69 -0.78 11.35
N ILE A 21 26.51 -1.28 11.68
CA ILE A 21 25.65 -0.72 12.75
C ILE A 21 25.29 -1.87 13.71
N PRO A 22 25.38 -1.67 15.04
CA PRO A 22 24.98 -2.70 15.99
C PRO A 22 23.56 -3.22 15.72
N ASP A 23 23.42 -4.52 15.54
CA ASP A 23 22.17 -5.19 15.11
C ASP A 23 20.94 -4.76 15.92
N ARG A 24 21.10 -4.54 17.23
CA ARG A 24 19.99 -4.11 18.10
C ARG A 24 19.39 -2.77 17.68
N TRP A 25 20.24 -1.79 17.37
CA TRP A 25 19.79 -0.46 16.94
C TRP A 25 19.19 -0.51 15.55
N PHE A 26 19.86 -1.23 14.65
CA PHE A 26 19.42 -1.37 13.27
C PHE A 26 18.08 -2.11 13.15
N ALA A 27 17.92 -3.23 13.86
CA ALA A 27 16.67 -3.97 13.94
C ALA A 27 15.54 -3.13 14.56
N THR A 28 15.85 -2.32 15.60
CA THR A 28 14.86 -1.43 16.23
C THR A 28 14.37 -0.36 15.26
N VAL A 29 15.26 0.25 14.48
CA VAL A 29 14.90 1.25 13.46
C VAL A 29 14.07 0.61 12.35
N CYS A 30 14.47 -0.55 11.84
CA CYS A 30 13.70 -1.28 10.82
C CYS A 30 12.32 -1.66 11.34
N LEU A 31 12.23 -2.19 12.57
CA LEU A 31 10.96 -2.52 13.22
C LEU A 31 10.08 -1.27 13.37
N ALA A 32 10.65 -0.14 13.80
CA ALA A 32 9.92 1.12 13.91
C ALA A 32 9.36 1.57 12.55
N MET A 33 10.16 1.47 11.47
CA MET A 33 9.73 1.80 10.11
C MET A 33 8.63 0.88 9.57
N VAL A 34 8.49 -0.33 10.10
CA VAL A 34 7.36 -1.23 9.81
C VAL A 34 6.16 -0.88 10.68
N VAL A 35 6.33 -0.74 11.99
CA VAL A 35 5.22 -0.62 12.94
C VAL A 35 4.55 0.74 12.85
N LEU A 36 5.30 1.85 12.78
CA LEU A 36 4.75 3.21 12.79
C LEU A 36 3.76 3.46 11.63
N PRO A 37 4.10 3.18 10.36
CA PRO A 37 3.19 3.44 9.25
C PRO A 37 1.92 2.59 9.30
N ASN A 38 2.06 1.32 9.69
CA ASN A 38 0.91 0.40 9.79
C ASN A 38 0.00 0.79 10.96
N LEU A 39 0.56 1.21 12.10
CA LEU A 39 -0.21 1.69 13.23
C LEU A 39 -0.95 2.99 12.88
N PHE A 40 -0.29 3.94 12.22
CA PHE A 40 -0.93 5.17 11.75
C PHE A 40 -2.09 4.88 10.80
N LEU A 41 -1.88 3.97 9.83
CA LEU A 41 -2.91 3.55 8.90
C LEU A 41 -4.10 2.91 9.63
N TRP A 42 -3.84 2.06 10.62
CA TRP A 42 -4.87 1.42 11.42
C TRP A 42 -5.67 2.39 12.28
N ILE A 43 -5.00 3.37 12.90
CA ILE A 43 -5.66 4.45 13.64
C ILE A 43 -6.57 5.25 12.69
N ARG A 44 -6.10 5.57 11.48
CA ARG A 44 -6.91 6.27 10.48
C ARG A 44 -8.15 5.48 10.08
N ILE A 45 -8.03 4.17 9.88
CA ILE A 45 -9.18 3.28 9.63
C ILE A 45 -10.16 3.31 10.81
N ARG A 46 -9.67 3.22 12.05
CA ARG A 46 -10.53 3.28 13.24
C ARG A 46 -11.27 4.61 13.35
N ILE A 47 -10.60 5.72 13.09
CA ILE A 47 -11.23 7.06 13.11
C ILE A 47 -12.29 7.16 12.01
N ALA A 48 -12.02 6.69 10.79
CA ALA A 48 -12.98 6.69 9.69
C ALA A 48 -14.23 5.84 10.03
N LYS A 49 -14.05 4.67 10.64
CA LYS A 49 -15.17 3.84 11.14
C LYS A 49 -15.96 4.55 12.25
N LYS A 50 -15.28 5.23 13.18
CA LYS A 50 -15.94 5.93 14.30
C LYS A 50 -16.71 7.18 13.85
N ARG A 51 -16.24 7.86 12.80
CA ARG A 51 -16.89 9.06 12.25
C ARG A 51 -18.04 8.74 11.28
N SER A 52 -18.25 7.47 10.93
CA SER A 52 -19.31 7.03 10.00
C SER A 52 -19.40 7.86 8.72
N ASP A 53 -18.25 8.33 8.21
CA ASP A 53 -18.16 9.10 6.96
C ASP A 53 -18.33 8.14 5.78
N LYS A 54 -19.59 7.73 5.59
CA LYS A 54 -20.04 6.78 4.58
C LYS A 54 -20.32 7.56 3.30
N ARG A 55 -19.73 7.10 2.21
CA ARG A 55 -20.03 7.60 0.87
C ARG A 55 -20.46 6.44 -0.01
N GLU A 56 -21.52 6.65 -0.78
CA GLU A 56 -21.93 5.72 -1.83
C GLU A 56 -21.09 5.96 -3.08
N ILE A 57 -20.51 4.88 -3.60
CA ILE A 57 -19.71 4.86 -4.82
C ILE A 57 -20.39 3.93 -5.82
N ALA A 58 -20.73 4.47 -6.99
CA ALA A 58 -21.21 3.67 -8.11
C ALA A 58 -20.03 3.15 -8.93
N VAL A 59 -20.01 1.84 -9.21
CA VAL A 59 -18.96 1.16 -9.99
C VAL A 59 -19.33 1.16 -11.47
N GLY A 60 -18.50 1.78 -12.30
CA GLY A 60 -18.57 1.62 -13.76
C GLY A 60 -17.74 0.43 -14.23
N HIS A 61 -16.45 0.45 -13.89
CA HIS A 61 -15.50 -0.64 -14.12
C HIS A 61 -14.54 -0.70 -12.94
N ALA A 62 -14.09 -1.90 -12.55
CA ALA A 62 -13.03 -2.07 -11.56
C ALA A 62 -11.84 -2.82 -12.16
N GLU A 63 -10.63 -2.34 -11.92
CA GLU A 63 -9.38 -3.05 -12.26
C GLU A 63 -8.73 -3.57 -10.98
N ASP A 64 -8.29 -4.83 -10.99
CA ASP A 64 -7.49 -5.42 -9.92
C ASP A 64 -6.01 -5.15 -10.18
N HIS A 65 -5.30 -4.58 -9.21
CA HIS A 65 -3.87 -4.32 -9.31
C HIS A 65 -3.00 -5.45 -8.74
N ARG A 66 -3.59 -6.59 -8.34
CA ARG A 66 -2.84 -7.74 -7.80
C ARG A 66 -1.86 -8.36 -8.79
N ASP A 67 -2.15 -8.35 -10.08
CA ASP A 67 -1.32 -9.08 -11.05
C ASP A 67 0.08 -8.48 -11.21
N HIS A 68 0.23 -7.20 -10.85
CA HIS A 68 1.52 -6.54 -10.86
C HIS A 68 2.31 -6.74 -9.56
N ILE A 69 1.69 -7.24 -8.47
CA ILE A 69 2.34 -7.41 -7.16
C ILE A 69 3.64 -8.19 -7.27
N LEU A 70 3.60 -9.32 -7.98
CA LEU A 70 4.72 -10.25 -8.04
C LEU A 70 5.88 -9.67 -8.84
N VAL A 71 5.61 -9.04 -9.98
CA VAL A 71 6.65 -8.40 -10.80
C VAL A 71 7.34 -7.29 -10.01
N TYR A 72 6.58 -6.50 -9.25
CA TYR A 72 7.14 -5.47 -8.37
C TYR A 72 7.92 -6.04 -7.20
N LEU A 73 7.41 -7.09 -6.56
CA LEU A 73 8.12 -7.76 -5.47
C LEU A 73 9.46 -8.30 -5.97
N PHE A 74 9.51 -8.91 -7.15
CA PHE A 74 10.76 -9.36 -7.76
C PHE A 74 11.71 -8.20 -8.10
N ALA A 75 11.21 -7.13 -8.72
CA ALA A 75 12.03 -5.94 -9.01
C ALA A 75 12.58 -5.27 -7.74
N MET A 76 11.85 -5.36 -6.63
CA MET A 76 12.27 -4.84 -5.33
C MET A 76 13.23 -5.78 -4.59
N LEU A 77 13.07 -7.10 -4.69
CA LEU A 77 13.91 -8.07 -3.99
C LEU A 77 15.28 -8.25 -4.63
N LEU A 78 15.35 -8.13 -5.96
CA LEU A 78 16.56 -8.42 -6.73
C LEU A 78 17.77 -7.57 -6.31
N PRO A 79 17.66 -6.22 -6.16
CA PRO A 79 18.79 -5.38 -5.76
C PRO A 79 19.28 -5.67 -4.33
N PHE A 80 18.36 -6.06 -3.44
CA PHE A 80 18.69 -6.38 -2.04
C PHE A 80 19.31 -7.78 -1.87
N TYR A 81 19.14 -8.69 -2.84
CA TYR A 81 19.73 -10.02 -2.75
C TYR A 81 21.21 -10.03 -3.18
N SER A 82 21.62 -9.11 -4.06
CA SER A 82 22.95 -9.14 -4.67
C SER A 82 24.05 -8.36 -3.94
N GLU A 83 23.74 -7.37 -3.09
CA GLU A 83 24.78 -6.49 -2.53
C GLU A 83 25.15 -6.81 -1.09
N ALA A 84 26.31 -7.38 -0.80
CA ALA A 84 26.80 -7.49 0.57
C ALA A 84 27.03 -6.09 1.17
N ILE A 85 26.39 -5.77 2.30
CA ILE A 85 26.51 -4.46 2.96
C ILE A 85 27.76 -4.51 3.85
N GLU A 86 28.93 -4.42 3.23
CA GLU A 86 30.22 -4.50 3.93
C GLU A 86 30.94 -3.15 3.99
N THR A 87 30.68 -2.25 3.04
CA THR A 87 31.25 -0.91 3.04
C THR A 87 30.20 0.20 3.08
N TRP A 88 30.61 1.40 3.53
CA TRP A 88 29.77 2.61 3.51
C TRP A 88 29.22 2.96 2.12
N ARG A 89 29.93 2.56 1.06
CA ARG A 89 29.48 2.74 -0.33
C ARG A 89 28.32 1.82 -0.67
N ASP A 90 28.37 0.56 -0.23
CA ASP A 90 27.29 -0.41 -0.44
C ASP A 90 26.03 0.00 0.36
N LEU A 91 26.23 0.55 1.56
CA LEU A 91 25.14 1.15 2.33
C LEU A 91 24.52 2.34 1.58
N ALA A 92 25.33 3.26 1.03
CA ALA A 92 24.83 4.40 0.28
C ALA A 92 24.11 3.97 -1.01
N ALA A 93 24.62 2.96 -1.72
CA ALA A 93 23.98 2.36 -2.89
C ALA A 93 22.61 1.74 -2.51
N THR A 94 22.55 0.99 -1.41
CA THR A 94 21.32 0.41 -0.88
C THR A 94 20.30 1.49 -0.49
N VAL A 95 20.72 2.56 0.19
CA VAL A 95 19.84 3.69 0.54
C VAL A 95 19.36 4.43 -0.72
N GLY A 96 20.22 4.61 -1.71
CA GLY A 96 19.86 5.21 -3.00
C GLY A 96 18.84 4.36 -3.77
N ALA A 97 19.05 3.04 -3.83
CA ALA A 97 18.11 2.10 -4.42
C ALA A 97 16.76 2.12 -3.69
N LEU A 98 16.78 2.14 -2.35
CA LEU A 98 15.57 2.29 -1.54
C LEU A 98 14.83 3.59 -1.86
N ALA A 99 15.54 4.72 -1.90
CA ALA A 99 14.95 6.02 -2.23
C ALA A 99 14.33 6.02 -3.65
N PHE A 100 15.00 5.40 -4.61
CA PHE A 100 14.48 5.25 -5.98
C PHE A 100 13.24 4.37 -6.03
N ILE A 101 13.21 3.27 -5.28
CA ILE A 101 12.01 2.43 -5.14
C ILE A 101 10.87 3.23 -4.52
N VAL A 102 11.11 3.96 -3.43
CA VAL A 102 10.09 4.83 -2.81
C VAL A 102 9.57 5.88 -3.80
N PHE A 103 10.46 6.48 -4.58
CA PHE A 103 10.11 7.44 -5.62
C PHE A 103 9.23 6.82 -6.72
N LEU A 104 9.61 5.66 -7.24
CA LEU A 104 8.79 4.93 -8.23
C LEU A 104 7.42 4.58 -7.65
N PHE A 105 7.34 4.14 -6.39
CA PHE A 105 6.07 3.85 -5.73
C PHE A 105 5.20 5.09 -5.59
N TRP A 106 5.82 6.24 -5.24
CA TRP A 106 5.14 7.53 -5.21
C TRP A 106 4.54 7.89 -6.57
N HIS A 107 5.36 7.83 -7.63
CA HIS A 107 5.01 8.37 -8.94
C HIS A 107 4.12 7.42 -9.76
N LEU A 108 4.29 6.10 -9.62
CA LEU A 108 3.49 5.07 -10.30
C LEU A 108 2.18 4.75 -9.58
N ASN A 109 1.85 5.50 -8.51
CA ASN A 109 0.67 5.26 -7.70
C ASN A 109 0.59 3.85 -7.10
N LEU A 110 1.69 3.12 -6.88
CA LEU A 110 1.71 1.72 -6.39
C LEU A 110 1.32 1.55 -4.91
N HIS A 111 0.68 2.57 -4.33
CA HIS A 111 0.17 2.64 -2.97
C HIS A 111 -0.87 1.56 -2.63
N TYR A 112 -1.36 0.85 -3.65
CA TYR A 112 -2.47 -0.11 -3.59
C TYR A 112 -2.11 -1.47 -2.99
N MET A 113 -0.84 -1.73 -2.68
CA MET A 113 -0.40 -3.04 -2.17
C MET A 113 0.22 -2.94 -0.79
N ASN A 114 -0.63 -2.81 0.24
CA ASN A 114 -0.16 -3.07 1.60
C ASN A 114 -0.18 -4.59 1.83
N LEU A 115 0.97 -5.19 2.13
CA LEU A 115 1.09 -6.62 2.45
C LEU A 115 0.15 -7.02 3.61
N PHE A 116 -0.06 -6.12 4.58
CA PHE A 116 -1.00 -6.37 5.67
C PHE A 116 -2.43 -6.50 5.16
N PHE A 117 -2.87 -5.70 4.18
CA PHE A 117 -4.19 -5.87 3.58
C PHE A 117 -4.34 -7.23 2.91
N ALA A 118 -3.33 -7.66 2.14
CA ALA A 118 -3.32 -8.99 1.53
C ALA A 118 -3.37 -10.12 2.58
N ALA A 119 -2.59 -10.00 3.67
CA ALA A 119 -2.60 -10.96 4.79
C ALA A 119 -3.96 -11.03 5.51
N PHE A 120 -4.67 -9.90 5.60
CA PHE A 120 -6.04 -9.83 6.14
C PHE A 120 -7.14 -10.03 5.08
N ASN A 121 -6.79 -10.57 3.91
CA ASN A 121 -7.70 -10.91 2.80
C ASN A 121 -8.48 -9.71 2.21
N TYR A 122 -7.93 -8.51 2.35
CA TYR A 122 -8.41 -7.30 1.68
C TYR A 122 -7.76 -7.17 0.31
N ARG A 123 -8.57 -6.81 -0.67
CA ARG A 123 -8.20 -6.52 -2.05
C ARG A 123 -8.37 -5.03 -2.30
N VAL A 124 -7.56 -4.46 -3.18
CA VAL A 124 -7.64 -3.05 -3.54
C VAL A 124 -7.91 -2.95 -5.03
N PHE A 125 -9.06 -2.38 -5.37
CA PHE A 125 -9.49 -2.16 -6.74
C PHE A 125 -9.45 -0.68 -7.07
N THR A 126 -9.09 -0.35 -8.30
CA THR A 126 -9.32 0.99 -8.84
C THR A 126 -10.69 0.98 -9.50
N VAL A 127 -11.63 1.71 -8.91
CA VAL A 127 -13.00 1.86 -9.40
C VAL A 127 -13.08 3.11 -10.27
N TYR A 128 -13.48 2.90 -11.51
CA TYR A 128 -13.80 3.93 -12.48
C TYR A 128 -15.30 4.24 -12.43
N PRO A 129 -15.69 5.53 -12.44
CA PRO A 129 -17.10 5.89 -12.47
C PRO A 129 -17.77 5.44 -13.78
N PRO A 130 -19.09 5.22 -13.79
CA PRO A 130 -19.86 4.99 -15.02
C PRO A 130 -19.67 6.15 -16.01
N LEU A 131 -19.72 5.83 -17.31
CA LEU A 131 -19.56 6.80 -18.41
C LEU A 131 -20.64 7.89 -18.41
N ASP A 132 -21.84 7.58 -17.90
CA ASP A 132 -22.97 8.50 -17.82
C ASP A 132 -23.07 9.21 -16.47
N SER A 133 -23.32 10.52 -16.56
CA SER A 133 -23.75 11.47 -15.52
C SER A 133 -23.89 10.89 -14.11
N ASN A 134 -22.78 10.78 -13.37
CA ASN A 134 -22.78 10.24 -12.01
C ASN A 134 -22.93 11.37 -10.97
N PRO A 135 -24.11 11.58 -10.35
CA PRO A 135 -24.31 12.62 -9.34
C PRO A 135 -23.64 12.31 -7.99
N LEU A 136 -23.20 11.07 -7.75
CA LEU A 136 -22.73 10.62 -6.42
C LEU A 136 -21.20 10.63 -6.27
N SER A 137 -20.47 10.23 -7.32
CA SER A 137 -19.01 10.03 -7.27
C SER A 137 -18.20 10.98 -8.19
N GLY A 138 -18.86 11.69 -9.10
CA GLY A 138 -18.20 12.52 -10.12
C GLY A 138 -17.42 11.70 -11.16
N LYS A 139 -16.49 12.36 -11.89
CA LYS A 139 -15.60 11.73 -12.90
C LYS A 139 -14.26 11.23 -12.33
N SER A 140 -14.04 11.32 -11.02
CA SER A 140 -12.78 10.93 -10.38
C SER A 140 -12.65 9.42 -10.20
N ARG A 141 -11.44 8.90 -10.39
CA ARG A 141 -11.07 7.51 -10.10
C ARG A 141 -10.83 7.34 -8.60
N HIS A 142 -11.32 6.23 -8.04
CA HIS A 142 -11.23 5.97 -6.61
C HIS A 142 -10.62 4.60 -6.32
N ALA A 143 -9.74 4.55 -5.32
CA ALA A 143 -9.22 3.33 -4.73
C ALA A 143 -10.26 2.77 -3.74
N VAL A 144 -10.72 1.54 -3.94
CA VAL A 144 -11.62 0.87 -3.02
C VAL A 144 -10.93 -0.36 -2.43
N ILE A 145 -10.78 -0.35 -1.11
CA ILE A 145 -10.30 -1.49 -0.32
C ILE A 145 -11.54 -2.31 0.07
N THR A 146 -11.62 -3.55 -0.37
CA THR A 146 -12.78 -4.44 -0.24
C THR A 146 -12.33 -5.87 0.11
N ARG A 147 -13.25 -6.72 0.56
CA ARG A 147 -13.03 -8.18 0.64
C ARG A 147 -13.63 -8.94 -0.56
N ARG A 148 -14.39 -8.26 -1.44
CA ARG A 148 -15.01 -8.85 -2.62
C ARG A 148 -13.96 -9.36 -3.59
N VAL A 149 -14.35 -10.39 -4.33
CA VAL A 149 -13.47 -11.06 -5.30
C VAL A 149 -13.49 -10.35 -6.65
N ASN A 150 -14.61 -9.73 -7.01
CA ASN A 150 -14.83 -8.96 -8.23
C ASN A 150 -15.85 -7.85 -7.96
N PHE A 151 -15.93 -6.90 -8.89
CA PHE A 151 -17.04 -5.95 -8.98
C PHE A 151 -17.71 -6.07 -10.34
N SER A 152 -19.03 -5.97 -10.36
CA SER A 152 -19.81 -5.87 -11.59
C SER A 152 -20.12 -4.41 -11.90
N SER A 153 -20.18 -4.07 -13.19
CA SER A 153 -20.63 -2.75 -13.63
C SER A 153 -22.05 -2.48 -13.14
N GLY A 154 -22.26 -1.36 -12.45
CA GLY A 154 -23.54 -0.99 -11.84
C GLY A 154 -23.62 -1.26 -10.33
N ASP A 155 -22.64 -1.95 -9.74
CA ASP A 155 -22.60 -2.17 -8.30
C ASP A 155 -22.56 -0.84 -7.53
N ARG A 156 -23.29 -0.78 -6.42
CA ARG A 156 -23.25 0.35 -5.47
C ARG A 156 -22.56 -0.12 -4.20
N ILE A 157 -21.50 0.59 -3.83
CA ILE A 157 -20.69 0.26 -2.67
C ILE A 157 -20.84 1.40 -1.67
N VAL A 158 -21.20 1.07 -0.43
CA VAL A 158 -21.06 2.01 0.69
C VAL A 158 -19.65 1.84 1.23
N ALA A 159 -18.86 2.92 1.25
CA ALA A 159 -17.48 2.87 1.71
C ALA A 159 -17.15 4.02 2.67
N TYR A 160 -16.35 3.72 3.69
CA TYR A 160 -15.74 4.71 4.57
C TYR A 160 -14.66 5.48 3.83
N ARG A 161 -14.72 6.80 3.84
CA ARG A 161 -13.66 7.63 3.29
C ARG A 161 -12.41 7.54 4.18
N LEU A 162 -11.35 6.93 3.65
CA LEU A 162 -10.05 6.97 4.30
C LEU A 162 -9.31 8.24 3.88
N SER A 163 -9.28 8.56 2.59
CA SER A 163 -8.63 9.73 1.99
C SER A 163 -9.51 10.32 0.87
N ASP A 164 -9.06 11.38 0.20
CA ASP A 164 -9.79 11.99 -0.92
C ASP A 164 -10.02 11.02 -2.09
N THR A 165 -9.08 10.12 -2.33
CA THR A 165 -9.12 9.14 -3.42
C THR A 165 -9.24 7.70 -2.93
N VAL A 166 -9.29 7.45 -1.61
CA VAL A 166 -9.24 6.09 -1.06
C VAL A 166 -10.37 5.83 -0.08
N TYR A 167 -11.08 4.73 -0.32
CA TYR A 167 -12.27 4.32 0.38
C TYR A 167 -12.14 2.87 0.84
N LEU A 168 -12.70 2.56 2.00
CA LEU A 168 -12.77 1.22 2.56
C LEU A 168 -14.22 0.77 2.57
N GLU A 169 -14.55 -0.28 1.83
CA GLU A 169 -15.91 -0.82 1.79
C GLU A 169 -16.41 -1.15 3.19
N VAL A 170 -17.63 -0.72 3.48
CA VAL A 170 -18.38 -1.17 4.65
C VAL A 170 -18.86 -2.58 4.33
N SER A 171 -18.18 -3.59 4.87
CA SER A 171 -18.68 -4.96 4.84
C SER A 171 -20.04 -4.98 5.54
N GLU A 172 -21.07 -5.54 4.90
CA GLU A 172 -22.23 -6.06 5.63
C GLU A 172 -21.81 -7.21 6.56
#